data_AF-A0A5C7PHW5-F1
#
_entry.id   AF-A0A5C7PHW5-F1
#
_cell.length_a   1.000
_cell.length_b   1.000
_cell.length_c   1.000
_cell.angle_alpha   90.00
_cell.angle_beta   90.00
_cell.angle_gamma   90.00
#
_symmetry.space_group_name_H-M   'P 1'
#
loop_
_entity.id
_entity.type
_entity.pdbx_description
1 polymer ?
#
loop_
_entity_poly.entity_id
_entity_poly.type
_entity_poly.pdbx_seq_one_letter_code
_entity_poly.pdbx_strand_id
1 'polypeptide(L)'
;VDLMQPLDPEKKPAVHATPLNHIGLWVDDLPKAVAWMTANGVRFAPGGIRKGAAGHDICFIHPKASDDFPIGGEGVLIELVQAPPEVVAALG
;
A
#
# COMPACT_ATOMS: atom_id res chain seq x y z
N VAL A 1 12.96 -2.69 5.09
CA VAL A 1 12.59 -1.50 5.90
C VAL A 1 13.00 -0.30 5.09
N ASP A 2 12.04 0.53 4.69
CA ASP A 2 12.31 1.72 3.89
C ASP A 2 12.36 2.94 4.81
N LEU A 3 13.52 3.57 4.88
CA LEU A 3 13.72 4.80 5.63
C LEU A 3 13.42 5.98 4.71
N MET A 4 12.41 6.76 5.08
CA MET A 4 11.97 7.91 4.31
C MET A 4 12.10 9.19 5.14
N GLN A 5 12.53 10.26 4.47
CA GLN A 5 12.47 11.62 4.98
C GLN A 5 11.80 12.51 3.92
N PRO A 6 11.07 13.57 4.31
CA PRO A 6 10.51 14.49 3.34
C PRO A 6 11.64 15.28 2.70
N LEU A 7 11.62 15.42 1.38
CA LEU A 7 12.55 16.33 0.69
C LEU A 7 12.27 17.81 1.05
N ASP A 8 11.00 18.10 1.37
CA ASP A 8 10.51 19.39 1.81
C ASP A 8 9.76 19.18 3.14
N PRO A 9 10.28 19.68 4.27
CA PRO A 9 9.73 19.44 5.60
C PRO A 9 8.26 19.84 5.77
N GLU A 10 7.78 20.81 4.97
CA GLU A 10 6.41 21.32 5.02
C GLU A 10 5.43 20.47 4.20
N LYS A 11 5.93 19.48 3.44
CA LYS A 11 5.11 18.58 2.61
C LYS A 11 4.92 17.21 3.25
N LYS A 12 3.83 16.55 2.85
CA LYS A 12 3.55 15.17 3.25
C LYS A 12 4.55 14.19 2.58
N PRO A 13 4.89 13.08 3.24
CA PRO A 13 4.44 12.68 4.59
C PRO A 13 5.16 13.46 5.70
N ALA A 14 4.40 13.94 6.69
CA ALA A 14 4.91 14.64 7.86
C ALA A 14 5.54 13.65 8.86
N VAL A 15 6.73 13.15 8.55
CA VAL A 15 7.41 12.08 9.32
C VAL A 15 8.08 12.57 10.61
N HIS A 16 7.93 13.86 10.95
CA HIS A 16 8.53 14.49 12.14
C HIS A 16 7.78 14.17 13.45
N ALA A 17 6.57 13.62 13.38
CA ALA A 17 5.96 12.88 14.49
C ALA A 17 6.10 11.39 14.16
N THR A 18 6.88 10.64 14.94
CA THR A 18 7.24 9.25 14.65
C THR A 18 6.21 8.25 15.18
N PRO A 19 5.21 7.87 14.37
CA PRO A 19 4.82 6.48 14.23
C PRO A 19 5.18 5.96 12.83
N LEU A 20 5.34 4.65 12.72
CA LEU A 20 5.53 3.91 11.47
C LEU A 20 4.61 4.47 10.36
N ASN A 21 5.18 4.83 9.21
CA ASN A 21 4.46 5.51 8.12
C ASN A 21 3.47 4.55 7.41
N HIS A 22 3.95 3.36 7.05
CA HIS A 22 3.16 2.26 6.50
C HIS A 22 3.94 0.94 6.63
N ILE A 23 3.28 -0.16 6.32
CA ILE A 23 3.92 -1.46 6.05
C ILE A 23 3.72 -1.83 4.58
N GLY A 24 4.70 -2.52 3.99
CA GLY A 24 4.61 -3.06 2.64
C GLY A 24 4.46 -4.58 2.65
N LEU A 25 3.56 -5.11 1.83
CA LEU A 25 3.32 -6.54 1.65
C LEU A 25 3.49 -6.89 0.17
N TRP A 26 4.26 -7.95 -0.10
CA TRP A 26 4.35 -8.54 -1.43
C TRP A 26 3.04 -9.25 -1.80
N VAL A 27 2.64 -9.09 -3.05
CA VAL A 27 1.44 -9.70 -3.63
C VAL A 27 1.79 -10.29 -4.99
N ASP A 28 1.47 -11.57 -5.19
CA ASP A 28 1.84 -12.31 -6.41
C ASP A 28 1.21 -11.76 -7.68
N ASP A 29 -0.07 -11.35 -7.61
CA ASP A 29 -0.80 -10.72 -8.71
C ASP A 29 -1.59 -9.55 -8.13
N LEU A 30 -0.97 -8.37 -8.17
CA LEU A 30 -1.53 -7.16 -7.60
C LEU A 30 -2.84 -6.74 -8.27
N PRO A 31 -2.97 -6.68 -9.62
CA PRO A 31 -4.24 -6.37 -10.27
C PRO A 31 -5.39 -7.30 -9.85
N LYS A 32 -5.14 -8.62 -9.78
CA LYS A 32 -6.16 -9.59 -9.38
C LYS A 32 -6.54 -9.44 -7.91
N ALA A 33 -5.56 -9.24 -7.03
CA ALA A 33 -5.81 -8.99 -5.61
C ALA A 33 -6.65 -7.73 -5.40
N VAL A 34 -6.29 -6.62 -6.07
CA VAL A 34 -7.03 -5.36 -5.99
C VAL A 34 -8.46 -5.53 -6.49
N ALA A 35 -8.68 -6.21 -7.61
CA ALA A 35 -10.02 -6.47 -8.13
C ALA A 35 -10.88 -7.26 -7.14
N TRP A 36 -10.34 -8.35 -6.58
CA TRP A 36 -11.04 -9.18 -5.61
C TRP A 36 -11.32 -8.42 -4.30
N MET A 37 -10.32 -7.73 -3.75
CA MET A 37 -10.45 -6.94 -2.53
C MET A 37 -11.47 -5.82 -2.68
N THR A 38 -11.47 -5.12 -3.82
CA THR A 38 -12.46 -4.07 -4.13
C THR A 38 -13.87 -4.65 -4.15
N ALA A 39 -14.07 -5.80 -4.81
CA ALA A 39 -15.36 -6.49 -4.84
C ALA A 39 -15.83 -6.96 -3.45
N ASN A 40 -14.91 -7.10 -2.49
CA ASN A 40 -15.18 -7.48 -1.10
C ASN A 40 -15.16 -6.28 -0.13
N GLY A 41 -15.22 -5.04 -0.64
CA GLY A 41 -15.43 -3.86 0.20
C GLY A 41 -14.16 -3.29 0.85
N VAL A 42 -12.97 -3.65 0.37
CA VAL A 42 -11.72 -3.02 0.81
C VAL A 42 -11.61 -1.61 0.25
N ARG A 43 -11.34 -0.65 1.13
CA ARG A 43 -11.10 0.74 0.77
C ARG A 43 -9.63 0.95 0.38
N PHE A 44 -9.39 1.19 -0.90
CA PHE A 44 -8.09 1.66 -1.37
C PHE A 44 -7.93 3.17 -1.18
N ALA A 45 -6.71 3.61 -0.89
CA ALA A 45 -6.35 5.02 -0.93
C ALA A 45 -6.33 5.52 -2.39
N PRO A 46 -6.49 6.83 -2.63
CA PRO A 46 -6.47 7.38 -3.98
C PRO A 46 -5.16 7.09 -4.73
N GLY A 47 -5.25 7.01 -6.06
CA GLY A 47 -4.10 6.90 -6.95
C GLY A 47 -3.91 5.53 -7.63
N GLY A 48 -4.74 4.53 -7.29
CA GLY A 48 -4.75 3.22 -7.96
C GLY A 48 -3.40 2.51 -7.94
N ILE A 49 -3.24 1.55 -8.86
CA ILE A 49 -1.96 0.88 -9.12
C ILE A 49 -1.05 1.84 -9.89
N ARG A 50 0.15 2.08 -9.36
CA ARG A 50 1.17 2.97 -9.96
C ARG A 50 2.58 2.52 -9.58
N LYS A 51 3.60 3.11 -10.21
CA LYS A 51 4.99 2.85 -9.85
C LYS A 51 5.36 3.45 -8.50
N GLY A 52 5.93 2.62 -7.62
CA GLY A 52 6.50 3.00 -6.32
C GLY A 52 7.96 3.42 -6.40
N ALA A 53 8.55 3.77 -5.26
CA ALA A 53 9.92 4.27 -5.16
C ALA A 53 10.98 3.27 -5.67
N ALA A 54 10.72 1.97 -5.48
CA ALA A 54 11.59 0.88 -5.95
C ALA A 54 11.24 0.40 -7.38
N GLY A 55 10.34 1.06 -8.10
CA GLY A 55 9.97 0.70 -9.49
C GLY A 55 8.97 -0.45 -9.63
N HIS A 56 8.53 -1.05 -8.52
CA HIS A 56 7.43 -2.02 -8.50
C HIS A 56 6.08 -1.31 -8.66
N ASP A 57 5.08 -2.05 -9.14
CA ASP A 57 3.70 -1.59 -9.10
C ASP A 57 3.16 -1.71 -7.67
N ILE A 58 2.54 -0.63 -7.20
CA ILE A 58 2.03 -0.50 -5.83
C ILE A 58 0.62 0.07 -5.82
N CYS A 59 -0.15 -0.27 -4.80
CA CYS A 59 -1.32 0.48 -4.37
C CYS A 59 -1.40 0.49 -2.84
N PHE A 60 -2.35 1.23 -2.26
CA PHE A 60 -2.45 1.35 -0.82
C PHE A 60 -3.87 1.03 -0.33
N ILE A 61 -3.99 0.26 0.74
CA ILE A 61 -5.22 0.15 1.51
C ILE A 61 -5.29 1.35 2.45
N HIS A 62 -6.42 2.03 2.46
CA HIS A 62 -6.62 3.20 3.29
C HIS A 62 -6.71 2.79 4.78
N PRO A 63 -6.10 3.54 5.72
CA PRO A 63 -6.11 3.18 7.14
C PRO A 63 -7.51 3.08 7.76
N LYS A 64 -8.46 3.84 7.23
CA LYS A 64 -9.85 3.91 7.70
C LYS A 64 -10.82 3.38 6.65
N ALA A 65 -11.79 2.58 7.05
CA ALA A 65 -12.96 2.22 6.24
C ALA A 65 -13.81 3.46 5.86
N SER A 66 -14.83 3.23 5.03
CA SER A 66 -15.90 4.18 4.68
C SER A 66 -17.22 3.44 4.48
N ASP A 67 -18.34 4.16 4.39
CA ASP A 67 -19.66 3.56 4.20
C ASP A 67 -19.74 2.65 2.96
N ASP A 68 -19.15 3.09 1.84
CA ASP A 68 -19.11 2.31 0.58
C ASP A 68 -18.09 1.15 0.60
N PHE A 69 -17.09 1.23 1.49
CA PHE A 69 -15.96 0.30 1.56
C PHE A 69 -15.62 0.01 3.02
N PRO A 70 -16.33 -0.94 3.65
CA PRO A 70 -16.32 -1.11 5.10
C PRO A 70 -15.02 -1.70 5.65
N ILE A 71 -14.07 -2.11 4.81
CA ILE A 71 -12.80 -2.72 5.24
C ILE A 71 -11.64 -1.75 4.98
N GLY A 72 -10.87 -1.41 6.01
CA GLY A 72 -9.65 -0.59 5.91
C GLY A 72 -8.44 -1.32 6.51
N GLY A 73 -7.33 -0.60 6.66
CA GLY A 73 -6.09 -1.11 7.28
C GLY A 73 -6.04 -1.02 8.81
N GLU A 74 -7.18 -0.89 9.50
CA GLU A 74 -7.28 -0.82 10.97
C GLU A 74 -6.33 0.21 11.61
N GLY A 75 -6.24 1.41 11.01
CA GLY A 75 -5.37 2.49 11.46
C GLY A 75 -3.95 2.47 10.86
N VAL A 76 -3.61 1.43 10.09
CA VAL A 76 -2.32 1.30 9.40
C VAL A 76 -2.50 1.57 7.91
N LEU A 77 -1.62 2.39 7.33
CA LEU A 77 -1.50 2.49 5.87
C LEU A 77 -0.75 1.25 5.39
N ILE A 78 -1.34 0.48 4.47
CA ILE A 78 -0.74 -0.76 3.97
C ILE A 78 -0.46 -0.59 2.49
N GLU A 79 0.80 -0.72 2.09
CA GLU A 79 1.22 -0.78 0.71
C GLU A 79 1.17 -2.22 0.21
N LEU A 80 0.44 -2.46 -0.88
CA LEU A 80 0.49 -3.73 -1.59
C LEU A 80 1.43 -3.56 -2.78
N VAL A 81 2.45 -4.40 -2.86
CA VAL A 81 3.51 -4.31 -3.86
C VAL A 81 3.48 -5.56 -4.72
N GLN A 82 3.46 -5.38 -6.04
CA GLN A 82 3.59 -6.49 -6.99
C GLN A 82 4.95 -7.18 -6.77
N ALA A 83 4.91 -8.42 -6.31
CA ALA A 83 6.08 -9.25 -6.11
C ALA A 83 6.80 -9.45 -7.45
N PRO A 84 8.14 -9.33 -7.49
CA PRO A 84 8.88 -9.69 -8.68
C PRO A 84 8.86 -11.23 -8.86
N PRO A 85 9.03 -11.73 -10.10
CA PRO A 85 8.85 -13.16 -10.41
C PRO A 85 9.70 -14.10 -9.54
N GLU A 86 10.91 -13.69 -9.17
CA GLU A 86 11.82 -14.46 -8.32
C GLU A 86 11.32 -14.62 -6.88
N VAL A 87 10.60 -13.63 -6.34
CA VAL A 87 10.00 -13.72 -5.00
C VAL A 87 8.80 -14.65 -5.03
N VAL A 88 7.95 -14.56 -6.06
CA VAL A 88 6.80 -15.46 -6.25
C VAL A 88 7.28 -16.90 -6.37
N ALA A 89 8.29 -17.15 -7.21
CA ALA A 89 8.84 -18.49 -7.42
C ALA A 89 9.49 -19.09 -6.16
N ALA A 90 9.98 -18.26 -5.24
CA ALA A 90 10.62 -18.72 -4.01
C ALA A 90 9.63 -19.04 -2.88
N LEU A 91 8.42 -18.47 -2.90
CA LEU A 91 7.48 -18.48 -1.77
C LEU A 91 6.07 -19.01 -2.10
N GLY A 92 5.73 -19.21 -3.39
CA GLY A 92 4.46 -19.77 -3.87
C GLY A 92 4.53 -21.25 -4.24
#